data_AF-C2CFW6-F1
#
_entry.id   AF-C2CFW6-F1
#
_cell.length_a   1.000
_cell.length_b   1.000
_cell.length_c   1.000
_cell.angle_alpha   90.00
_cell.angle_beta   90.00
_cell.angle_gamma   90.00
#
_symmetry.space_group_name_H-M   'P 1'
#
loop_
_entity.id
_entity.type
_entity.pdbx_description
1 polymer ?
#
loop_
_entity_poly.entity_id
_entity_poly.type
_entity_poly.pdbx_seq_one_letter_code
_entity_poly.pdbx_strand_id
1 'polypeptide(L)'
;MASDGKLLFDTKLDTSGFKSGLASLSTMASAAGKSIEGVTSRAINGIKTGFKVAGLAVGAFGAYSVKAGTDFDAAMSEVEAISGARGKDLQALRDKAKEMGATTKFSATQSAEALKYMGMAGWKSQEMLDGLPGVMNLAAASGEDLGRTSDIVTDALTAFGLSTKDTNEFVDVLAATSTNSNTNVSMLGESFKYVAPVAGALGYKVQDVSVALGLMANQGIKGLKLWPAY
;
A
#
# COMPACT_ATOMS: atom_id res chain seq x y z
N MET A 1 5.35 58.67 16.17
CA MET A 1 5.19 57.72 15.04
C MET A 1 6.35 56.75 15.06
N ALA A 2 6.06 55.48 14.74
CA ALA A 2 6.96 54.33 14.59
C ALA A 2 7.56 53.71 15.88
N SER A 3 6.88 52.69 16.40
CA SER A 3 7.52 51.60 17.17
C SER A 3 7.19 50.28 16.49
N ASP A 4 8.19 49.80 15.74
CA ASP A 4 8.72 48.44 15.72
C ASP A 4 7.73 47.26 15.62
N GLY A 5 7.66 46.69 14.42
CA GLY A 5 6.99 45.43 14.16
C GLY A 5 7.82 44.26 14.66
N LYS A 6 7.36 43.62 15.75
CA LYS A 6 7.80 42.29 16.16
C LYS A 6 6.61 41.34 16.18
N LEU A 7 6.57 40.43 15.20
CA LEU A 7 5.68 39.27 15.24
C LEU A 7 6.20 38.31 16.30
N LEU A 8 5.66 38.42 17.52
CA LEU A 8 5.80 37.41 18.55
C LEU A 8 4.78 36.31 18.27
N PHE A 9 5.24 35.18 17.71
CA PHE A 9 4.47 33.94 17.73
C PHE A 9 4.36 33.47 19.19
N ASP A 10 3.34 33.94 19.91
CA ASP A 10 2.98 33.42 21.22
C ASP A 10 2.35 32.03 21.00
N THR A 11 3.19 31.00 20.96
CA THR A 11 2.78 29.59 21.03
C THR A 11 2.32 29.28 22.45
N LYS A 12 1.26 29.95 22.90
CA LYS A 12 0.47 29.48 24.05
C LYS A 12 -0.51 28.45 23.52
N LEU A 13 -0.03 27.22 23.52
CA LEU A 13 -0.83 26.01 23.38
C LEU A 13 -1.96 26.09 24.41
N ASP A 14 -3.17 26.40 23.95
CA ASP A 14 -4.36 26.47 24.80
C ASP A 14 -4.74 25.04 25.20
N THR A 15 -4.19 24.61 26.33
CA THR A 15 -4.36 23.26 26.91
C THR A 15 -5.71 23.08 27.61
N SER A 16 -6.59 24.09 27.58
CA SER A 16 -7.91 24.06 28.22
C SER A 16 -8.83 22.99 27.61
N GLY A 17 -8.83 22.83 26.29
CA GLY A 17 -9.61 21.79 25.58
C GLY A 17 -9.15 20.36 25.90
N PHE A 18 -7.82 20.16 25.99
CA PHE A 18 -7.23 18.87 26.36
C PHE A 18 -7.52 18.49 27.82
N LYS A 19 -7.44 19.45 28.74
CA LYS A 19 -7.84 19.25 30.14
C LYS A 19 -9.32 18.88 30.28
N SER A 20 -10.19 19.49 29.47
CA SER A 20 -11.63 19.18 29.48
C SER A 20 -11.91 17.77 28.96
N GLY A 21 -11.28 17.36 27.86
CA GLY A 21 -11.36 15.98 27.36
C GLY A 21 -10.83 14.94 28.35
N LEU A 22 -9.73 15.25 29.05
CA LEU A 22 -9.15 14.37 30.07
C LEU A 22 -10.02 14.29 31.33
N ALA A 23 -10.69 15.38 31.70
CA ALA A 23 -11.66 15.39 32.79
C ALA A 23 -12.87 14.50 32.47
N SER A 24 -13.44 14.62 31.26
CA SER A 24 -14.53 13.76 30.79
C SER A 24 -14.13 12.28 30.78
N LEU A 25 -12.90 11.98 30.36
CA LEU A 25 -12.36 10.62 30.38
C LEU A 25 -12.18 10.09 31.81
N SER A 26 -11.75 10.94 32.75
CA SER A 26 -11.60 10.57 34.16
C SER A 26 -12.95 10.28 34.83
N THR A 27 -14.00 11.00 34.44
CA THR A 27 -15.37 10.78 34.91
C THR A 27 -15.93 9.48 34.34
N MET A 28 -15.70 9.19 33.05
CA MET A 28 -16.06 7.91 32.43
C MET A 28 -15.33 6.72 33.08
N ALA A 29 -14.02 6.88 33.37
CA ALA A 29 -13.23 5.86 34.05
C ALA A 29 -13.71 5.60 35.48
N SER A 30 -14.14 6.64 36.20
CA SER A 30 -14.68 6.52 37.56
C SER A 30 -16.07 5.87 37.58
N ALA A 31 -16.89 6.11 36.56
CA ALA A 31 -18.18 5.44 36.38
C ALA A 31 -18.01 3.95 36.02
N ALA A 32 -17.02 3.61 35.19
CA ALA A 32 -16.65 2.23 34.88
C ALA A 32 -16.09 1.47 36.10
N GLY A 33 -15.41 2.17 37.02
CA GLY A 33 -14.78 1.57 38.21
C GLY A 33 -15.75 1.01 39.26
N LYS A 34 -16.99 1.50 39.36
CA LYS A 34 -17.96 1.00 40.36
C LYS A 34 -18.67 -0.31 39.99
N SER A 35 -18.61 -0.72 38.72
CA SER A 35 -19.19 -1.99 38.26
C SER A 35 -18.18 -3.15 38.21
N ILE A 36 -16.94 -2.91 38.62
CA ILE A 36 -15.80 -3.85 38.54
C ILE A 36 -15.29 -4.17 39.95
N GLU A 37 -16.16 -4.56 40.88
CA GLU A 37 -15.71 -5.11 42.17
C GLU A 37 -15.40 -6.62 42.10
N GLY A 38 -15.84 -7.32 41.04
CA GLY A 38 -15.71 -8.78 40.88
C GLY A 38 -14.54 -9.30 40.03
N VAL A 39 -13.71 -8.44 39.43
CA VAL A 39 -12.63 -8.84 38.48
C VAL A 39 -11.27 -8.37 39.02
N THR A 40 -10.96 -8.71 40.27
CA THR A 40 -10.06 -7.87 41.12
C THR A 40 -8.69 -8.49 41.44
N SER A 41 -8.09 -9.32 40.58
CA SER A 41 -6.68 -9.75 40.88
C SER A 41 -5.73 -9.90 39.70
N ARG A 42 -6.20 -10.07 38.47
CA ARG A 42 -5.32 -10.13 37.28
C ARG A 42 -5.27 -8.82 36.48
N ALA A 43 -6.30 -7.98 36.56
CA ALA A 43 -6.36 -6.73 35.82
C ALA A 43 -5.47 -5.62 36.40
N ILE A 44 -5.22 -5.62 37.72
CA ILE A 44 -4.54 -4.51 38.42
C ILE A 44 -3.03 -4.48 38.11
N ASN A 45 -2.40 -5.64 37.84
CA ASN A 45 -1.02 -5.70 37.35
C ASN A 45 -0.90 -5.34 35.85
N GLY A 46 -1.97 -5.52 35.06
CA GLY A 46 -2.04 -5.04 33.68
C GLY A 46 -2.10 -3.52 33.59
N ILE A 47 -2.80 -2.87 34.51
CA ILE A 47 -2.99 -1.41 34.52
C ILE A 47 -1.74 -0.65 34.99
N LYS A 48 -0.97 -1.18 35.96
CA LYS A 48 0.35 -0.61 36.31
C LYS A 48 1.39 -0.74 35.17
N THR A 49 1.25 -1.76 34.32
CA THR A 49 2.05 -1.91 33.10
C THR A 49 1.57 -0.93 32.02
N GLY A 50 0.25 -0.73 31.88
CA GLY A 50 -0.33 0.22 30.93
C GLY A 50 0.07 1.68 31.15
N PHE A 51 0.25 2.13 32.40
CA PHE A 51 0.73 3.49 32.68
C PHE A 51 2.24 3.69 32.51
N LYS A 52 3.07 2.64 32.65
CA LYS A 52 4.48 2.68 32.21
C LYS A 52 4.59 2.64 30.68
N VAL A 53 3.63 2.03 30.00
CA VAL A 53 3.54 1.99 28.54
C VAL A 53 3.21 3.36 27.95
N ALA A 54 2.61 4.31 28.68
CA ALA A 54 2.46 5.68 28.18
C ALA A 54 3.79 6.46 28.09
N GLY A 55 4.75 6.20 29.01
CA GLY A 55 6.11 6.74 28.91
C GLY A 55 6.97 6.00 27.88
N LEU A 56 6.75 4.69 27.73
CA LEU A 56 7.31 3.90 26.63
C LEU A 56 6.58 4.14 25.30
N ALA A 57 5.42 4.78 25.25
CA ALA A 57 4.72 5.07 24.00
C ALA A 57 5.46 6.16 23.24
N VAL A 58 6.10 7.11 23.91
CA VAL A 58 6.99 8.07 23.22
C VAL A 58 8.24 7.37 22.68
N GLY A 59 8.81 6.42 23.42
CA GLY A 59 9.94 5.60 22.96
C GLY A 59 9.57 4.55 21.91
N ALA A 60 8.35 4.01 21.93
CA ALA A 60 7.84 3.01 21.01
C ALA A 60 7.28 3.66 19.75
N PHE A 61 6.58 4.80 19.82
CA PHE A 61 6.31 5.62 18.64
C PHE A 61 7.64 6.10 18.05
N GLY A 62 8.59 6.60 18.85
CA GLY A 62 9.93 6.95 18.36
C GLY A 62 10.64 5.78 17.68
N ALA A 63 10.69 4.60 18.30
CA ALA A 63 11.32 3.42 17.74
C ALA A 63 10.57 2.86 16.52
N TYR A 64 9.24 2.94 16.48
CA TYR A 64 8.42 2.45 15.36
C TYR A 64 8.45 3.44 14.19
N SER A 65 8.51 4.75 14.44
CA SER A 65 8.72 5.79 13.43
C SER A 65 10.13 5.69 12.84
N VAL A 66 11.14 5.46 13.69
CA VAL A 66 12.52 5.20 13.23
C VAL A 66 12.57 3.92 12.41
N LYS A 67 11.93 2.83 12.89
CA LYS A 67 11.89 1.54 12.17
C LYS A 67 11.15 1.64 10.83
N ALA A 68 10.01 2.31 10.78
CA ALA A 68 9.29 2.54 9.53
C ALA A 68 10.11 3.40 8.55
N GLY A 69 10.85 4.40 9.07
CA GLY A 69 11.82 5.17 8.28
C GLY A 69 12.95 4.30 7.73
N THR A 70 13.55 3.45 8.57
CA THR A 70 14.63 2.54 8.14
C THR A 70 14.15 1.48 7.16
N ASP A 71 12.96 0.91 7.35
CA ASP A 71 12.39 -0.09 6.46
C ASP A 71 12.03 0.54 5.10
N PHE A 72 11.50 1.77 5.10
CA PHE A 72 11.26 2.54 3.89
C PHE A 72 12.58 2.89 3.17
N ASP A 73 13.59 3.37 3.88
CA ASP A 73 14.87 3.72 3.28
C ASP A 73 15.59 2.48 2.73
N ALA A 74 15.47 1.33 3.40
CA ALA A 74 15.97 0.05 2.90
C ALA A 74 15.24 -0.36 1.60
N ALA A 75 13.90 -0.31 1.58
CA ALA A 75 13.13 -0.60 0.37
C ALA A 75 13.50 0.34 -0.80
N MET A 76 13.68 1.63 -0.52
CA MET A 76 14.09 2.60 -1.55
C MET A 76 15.54 2.43 -1.99
N SER A 77 16.41 1.88 -1.14
CA SER A 77 17.77 1.47 -1.52
C SER A 77 17.74 0.30 -2.50
N GLU A 78 16.83 -0.66 -2.33
CA GLU A 78 16.60 -1.72 -3.31
C GLU A 78 16.06 -1.15 -4.63
N VAL A 79 15.11 -0.22 -4.57
CA VAL A 79 14.61 0.49 -5.76
C VAL A 79 15.74 1.20 -6.50
N GLU A 80 16.62 1.92 -5.80
CA GLU A 80 17.81 2.56 -6.38
C GLU A 80 18.73 1.53 -7.06
N ALA A 81 19.04 0.43 -6.37
CA ALA A 81 19.94 -0.60 -6.88
C ALA A 81 19.40 -1.30 -8.13
N ILE A 82 18.09 -1.56 -8.17
CA ILE A 82 17.43 -2.30 -9.25
C ILE A 82 17.13 -1.37 -10.44
N SER A 83 16.52 -0.22 -10.20
CA SER A 83 16.12 0.71 -11.26
C SER A 83 17.28 1.53 -11.83
N GLY A 84 18.37 1.66 -11.07
CA GLY A 84 19.48 2.56 -11.39
C GLY A 84 19.15 4.05 -11.25
N ALA A 85 17.98 4.40 -10.71
CA ALA A 85 17.56 5.78 -10.48
C ALA A 85 18.47 6.47 -9.44
N ARG A 86 18.88 7.71 -9.71
CA ARG A 86 19.78 8.48 -8.82
C ARG A 86 19.35 9.93 -8.68
N GLY A 87 19.82 10.58 -7.62
CA GLY A 87 19.65 12.02 -7.41
C GLY A 87 18.18 12.42 -7.42
N LYS A 88 17.80 13.27 -8.39
CA LYS A 88 16.43 13.82 -8.51
C LYS A 88 15.38 12.76 -8.81
N ASP A 89 15.71 11.77 -9.63
CA ASP A 89 14.75 10.74 -10.03
C ASP A 89 14.40 9.83 -8.84
N LEU A 90 15.42 9.45 -8.07
CA LEU A 90 15.21 8.67 -6.86
C LEU A 90 14.48 9.46 -5.77
N GLN A 91 14.74 10.77 -5.64
CA GLN A 91 13.96 11.63 -4.76
C GLN A 91 12.50 11.71 -5.18
N ALA A 92 12.22 11.88 -6.47
CA ALA A 92 10.85 11.89 -6.99
C ALA A 92 10.12 10.57 -6.68
N LEU A 93 10.79 9.42 -6.87
CA LEU A 93 10.24 8.11 -6.49
C LEU A 93 9.98 7.99 -4.98
N ARG A 94 10.92 8.46 -4.14
CA ARG A 94 10.73 8.50 -2.68
C ARG A 94 9.53 9.36 -2.29
N ASP A 95 9.43 10.56 -2.85
CA ASP A 95 8.38 11.51 -2.54
C ASP A 95 7.03 10.97 -3.00
N LYS A 96 6.97 10.33 -4.17
CA LYS A 96 5.76 9.70 -4.66
C LYS A 96 5.31 8.54 -3.78
N ALA A 97 6.25 7.68 -3.35
CA ALA A 97 5.93 6.58 -2.44
C ALA A 97 5.39 7.08 -1.09
N LYS A 98 5.94 8.19 -0.56
CA LYS A 98 5.43 8.84 0.66
C LYS A 98 4.07 9.49 0.47
N GLU A 99 3.90 10.22 -0.64
CA GLU A 99 2.63 10.85 -1.01
C GLU A 99 1.52 9.79 -1.07
N MET A 100 1.74 8.73 -1.86
CA MET A 100 0.79 7.63 -1.97
C MET A 100 0.58 6.91 -0.64
N GLY A 101 1.65 6.75 0.15
CA GLY A 101 1.59 6.22 1.50
C GLY A 101 0.73 7.04 2.48
N ALA A 102 0.57 8.33 2.23
CA ALA A 102 -0.20 9.26 3.05
C ALA A 102 -1.63 9.45 2.52
N THR A 103 -1.85 9.35 1.21
CA THR A 103 -3.14 9.63 0.57
C THR A 103 -3.95 8.38 0.23
N THR A 104 -3.36 7.18 0.27
CA THR A 104 -4.01 5.91 -0.04
C THR A 104 -4.09 4.99 1.18
N LYS A 105 -4.69 3.80 1.03
CA LYS A 105 -4.73 2.78 2.10
C LYS A 105 -3.38 2.09 2.33
N PHE A 106 -2.43 2.23 1.40
CA PHE A 106 -1.15 1.51 1.43
C PHE A 106 -0.10 2.34 2.16
N SER A 107 0.89 1.67 2.76
CA SER A 107 2.02 2.35 3.39
C SER A 107 3.06 2.84 2.38
N ALA A 108 3.92 3.77 2.80
CA ALA A 108 5.06 4.21 1.98
C ALA A 108 6.00 3.04 1.64
N THR A 109 6.20 2.09 2.56
CA THR A 109 7.03 0.90 2.33
C THR A 109 6.40 -0.04 1.30
N GLN A 110 5.09 -0.27 1.35
CA GLN A 110 4.39 -1.04 0.30
C GLN A 110 4.47 -0.34 -1.06
N SER A 111 4.41 1.00 -1.07
CA SER A 111 4.59 1.78 -2.29
C SER A 111 6.01 1.60 -2.86
N ALA A 112 7.03 1.61 -2.00
CA ALA A 112 8.41 1.33 -2.39
C ALA A 112 8.59 -0.11 -2.90
N GLU A 113 7.92 -1.09 -2.31
CA GLU A 113 7.91 -2.47 -2.79
C GLU A 113 7.25 -2.59 -4.18
N ALA A 114 6.17 -1.86 -4.43
CA ALA A 114 5.57 -1.78 -5.76
C ALA A 114 6.56 -1.23 -6.80
N LEU A 115 7.24 -0.12 -6.46
CA LEU A 115 8.27 0.50 -7.30
C LEU A 115 9.45 -0.43 -7.57
N LYS A 116 9.80 -1.27 -6.61
CA LYS A 116 10.83 -2.29 -6.79
C LYS A 116 10.46 -3.27 -7.90
N TYR A 117 9.24 -3.82 -7.89
CA TYR A 117 8.79 -4.72 -8.97
C TYR A 117 8.77 -4.03 -10.33
N MET A 118 8.34 -2.78 -10.40
CA MET A 118 8.42 -1.98 -11.63
C MET A 118 9.85 -1.79 -12.11
N GLY A 119 10.78 -1.49 -11.20
CA GLY A 119 12.20 -1.43 -11.50
C GLY A 119 12.78 -2.77 -11.98
N MET A 120 12.36 -3.89 -11.38
CA MET A 120 12.76 -5.25 -11.79
C MET A 120 12.29 -5.58 -13.21
N ALA A 121 11.10 -5.09 -13.58
CA ALA A 121 10.56 -5.18 -14.94
C ALA A 121 11.20 -4.19 -15.92
N GLY A 122 12.18 -3.40 -15.49
CA GLY A 122 12.96 -2.49 -16.33
C GLY A 122 12.32 -1.13 -16.57
N TRP A 123 11.27 -0.76 -15.82
CA TRP A 123 10.62 0.53 -15.98
C TRP A 123 11.54 1.67 -15.57
N LYS A 124 11.47 2.79 -16.30
CA LYS A 124 12.17 4.03 -15.98
C LYS A 124 11.45 4.78 -14.86
N SER A 125 12.17 5.67 -14.18
CA SER A 125 11.64 6.45 -13.04
C SER A 125 10.35 7.19 -13.39
N GLN A 126 10.25 7.78 -14.57
CA GLN A 126 9.01 8.46 -14.98
C GLN A 126 7.85 7.48 -15.19
N GLU A 127 8.12 6.32 -15.79
CA GLU A 127 7.11 5.27 -16.01
C GLU A 127 6.60 4.69 -14.69
N MET A 128 7.50 4.53 -13.73
CA MET A 128 7.15 4.15 -12.35
C MET A 128 6.26 5.20 -11.68
N LEU A 129 6.59 6.49 -11.80
CA LEU A 129 5.78 7.58 -11.23
C LEU A 129 4.37 7.62 -11.82
N ASP A 130 4.26 7.41 -13.12
CA ASP A 130 3.00 7.49 -13.86
C ASP A 130 2.15 6.22 -13.67
N GLY A 131 2.77 5.04 -13.57
CA GLY A 131 2.09 3.76 -13.44
C GLY A 131 1.71 3.37 -12.01
N LEU A 132 2.43 3.85 -10.99
CA LEU A 132 2.17 3.53 -9.58
C LEU A 132 0.70 3.79 -9.16
N PRO A 133 0.07 4.93 -9.49
CA PRO A 133 -1.33 5.17 -9.15
C PRO A 133 -2.29 4.13 -9.75
N GLY A 134 -2.07 3.71 -11.00
CA GLY A 134 -2.91 2.71 -11.67
C GLY A 134 -2.83 1.35 -10.97
N VAL A 135 -1.62 0.90 -10.64
CA VAL A 135 -1.40 -0.35 -9.89
C VAL A 135 -2.00 -0.28 -8.49
N MET A 136 -1.89 0.87 -7.81
CA MET A 136 -2.50 1.08 -6.51
C MET A 136 -4.02 1.04 -6.55
N ASN A 137 -4.63 1.65 -7.57
CA ASN A 137 -6.08 1.60 -7.76
C ASN A 137 -6.55 0.16 -8.01
N LEU A 138 -5.82 -0.60 -8.83
CA LEU A 138 -6.12 -2.01 -9.05
C LEU A 138 -6.05 -2.82 -7.75
N ALA A 139 -4.96 -2.67 -6.97
CA ALA A 139 -4.79 -3.35 -5.69
C ALA A 139 -5.87 -2.96 -4.67
N ALA A 140 -6.29 -1.68 -4.69
CA ALA A 140 -7.37 -1.21 -3.84
C ALA A 140 -8.72 -1.83 -4.24
N ALA A 141 -9.00 -1.92 -5.54
CA ALA A 141 -10.25 -2.46 -6.10
C ALA A 141 -10.34 -3.99 -6.00
N SER A 142 -9.24 -4.71 -6.21
CA SER A 142 -9.17 -6.17 -6.12
C SER A 142 -9.06 -6.68 -4.69
N GLY A 143 -8.63 -5.82 -3.76
CA GLY A 143 -8.34 -6.20 -2.37
C GLY A 143 -7.01 -6.95 -2.21
N GLU A 144 -6.18 -7.01 -3.24
CA GLU A 144 -4.88 -7.68 -3.20
C GLU A 144 -3.78 -6.82 -2.56
N ASP A 145 -2.66 -7.47 -2.23
CA ASP A 145 -1.46 -6.78 -1.80
C ASP A 145 -0.86 -5.95 -2.95
N LEU A 146 -0.32 -4.78 -2.62
CA LEU A 146 0.20 -3.85 -3.60
C LEU A 146 1.45 -4.40 -4.30
N GLY A 147 2.36 -5.04 -3.57
CA GLY A 147 3.55 -5.66 -4.14
C GLY A 147 3.17 -6.77 -5.12
N ARG A 148 2.25 -7.65 -4.71
CA ARG A 148 1.71 -8.71 -5.60
C ARG A 148 1.03 -8.16 -6.84
N THR A 149 0.23 -7.11 -6.69
CA THR A 149 -0.46 -6.48 -7.83
C THR A 149 0.54 -5.86 -8.79
N SER A 150 1.59 -5.21 -8.26
CA SER A 150 2.67 -4.65 -9.07
C SER A 150 3.37 -5.75 -9.87
N ASP A 151 3.78 -6.84 -9.22
CA ASP A 151 4.39 -8.02 -9.87
C ASP A 151 3.54 -8.56 -11.02
N ILE A 152 2.23 -8.78 -10.78
CA ILE A 152 1.29 -9.27 -11.79
C ILE A 152 1.21 -8.32 -12.99
N VAL A 153 1.05 -7.03 -12.73
CA VAL A 153 0.90 -6.02 -13.80
C VAL A 153 2.19 -5.92 -14.60
N THR A 154 3.34 -5.86 -13.94
CA THR A 154 4.63 -5.73 -14.60
C THR A 154 5.00 -6.98 -15.39
N ASP A 155 4.75 -8.17 -14.85
CA ASP A 155 4.97 -9.45 -15.54
C ASP A 155 4.08 -9.58 -16.76
N ALA A 156 2.78 -9.29 -16.61
CA ALA A 156 1.82 -9.47 -17.68
C ALA A 156 2.01 -8.46 -18.82
N LEU A 157 2.29 -7.19 -18.52
CA LEU A 157 2.66 -6.19 -19.54
C LEU A 157 3.89 -6.64 -20.33
N THR A 158 4.93 -7.09 -19.63
CA THR A 158 6.16 -7.60 -20.26
C THR A 158 5.86 -8.82 -21.13
N ALA A 159 5.05 -9.75 -20.63
CA ALA A 159 4.68 -10.96 -21.36
C ALA A 159 3.85 -10.70 -22.62
N PHE A 160 2.95 -9.70 -22.59
CA PHE A 160 2.22 -9.26 -23.78
C PHE A 160 3.06 -8.42 -24.76
N GLY A 161 4.29 -8.04 -24.38
CA GLY A 161 5.11 -7.12 -25.16
C GLY A 161 4.54 -5.69 -25.19
N LEU A 162 3.73 -5.33 -24.20
CA LEU A 162 3.11 -4.01 -24.08
C LEU A 162 4.07 -3.02 -23.42
N SER A 163 3.82 -1.74 -23.64
CA SER A 163 4.61 -0.66 -23.06
C SER A 163 4.01 -0.20 -21.73
N THR A 164 4.79 0.52 -20.94
CA THR A 164 4.35 1.15 -19.68
C THR A 164 3.18 2.14 -19.89
N LYS A 165 3.01 2.66 -21.11
CA LYS A 165 1.89 3.54 -21.48
C LYS A 165 0.55 2.80 -21.51
N ASP A 166 0.60 1.50 -21.77
CA ASP A 166 -0.57 0.63 -21.83
C ASP A 166 -0.98 0.15 -20.42
N THR A 167 -0.20 0.48 -19.39
CA THR A 167 -0.45 0.05 -18.00
C THR A 167 -1.84 0.41 -17.54
N ASN A 168 -2.29 1.65 -17.76
CA ASN A 168 -3.60 2.11 -17.28
C ASN A 168 -4.75 1.31 -17.92
N GLU A 169 -4.68 1.11 -19.24
CA GLU A 169 -5.68 0.28 -19.95
C GLU A 169 -5.61 -1.17 -19.49
N PHE A 170 -4.40 -1.71 -19.29
CA PHE A 170 -4.18 -3.06 -18.79
C PHE A 170 -4.80 -3.25 -17.40
N VAL A 171 -4.54 -2.36 -16.44
CA VAL A 171 -5.12 -2.46 -15.10
C VAL A 171 -6.63 -2.29 -15.10
N ASP A 172 -7.18 -1.41 -15.95
CA ASP A 172 -8.63 -1.24 -16.10
C ASP A 172 -9.29 -2.53 -16.63
N VAL A 173 -8.68 -3.18 -17.61
CA VAL A 173 -9.15 -4.45 -18.16
C VAL A 173 -9.09 -5.57 -17.11
N LEU A 174 -8.02 -5.65 -16.32
CA LEU A 174 -7.89 -6.64 -15.25
C LEU A 174 -8.92 -6.39 -14.14
N ALA A 175 -9.09 -5.14 -13.71
CA ALA A 175 -10.11 -4.76 -12.74
C ALA A 175 -11.50 -5.14 -13.23
N ALA A 176 -11.86 -4.73 -14.45
CA ALA A 176 -13.15 -5.03 -15.05
C ALA A 176 -13.39 -6.54 -15.16
N THR A 177 -12.40 -7.30 -15.61
CA THR A 177 -12.51 -8.77 -15.73
C THR A 177 -12.67 -9.44 -14.38
N SER A 178 -11.89 -9.01 -13.38
CA SER A 178 -11.97 -9.52 -12.01
C SER A 178 -13.29 -9.20 -11.32
N THR A 179 -13.90 -8.04 -11.59
CA THR A 179 -15.18 -7.65 -10.97
C THR A 179 -16.38 -8.28 -11.67
N ASN A 180 -16.30 -8.55 -12.98
CA ASN A 180 -17.42 -9.06 -13.78
C ASN A 180 -17.39 -10.57 -14.04
N SER A 181 -16.36 -11.27 -13.58
CA SER A 181 -16.22 -12.72 -13.77
C SER A 181 -15.87 -13.40 -12.46
N ASN A 182 -16.03 -14.72 -12.41
CA ASN A 182 -15.77 -15.56 -11.25
C ASN A 182 -14.26 -15.81 -11.04
N THR A 183 -13.42 -14.78 -11.18
CA THR A 183 -11.95 -14.78 -11.08
C THR A 183 -11.46 -13.64 -10.20
N ASN A 184 -10.15 -13.55 -9.95
CA ASN A 184 -9.51 -12.41 -9.29
C ASN A 184 -8.20 -12.01 -10.00
N VAL A 185 -7.61 -10.89 -9.60
CA VAL A 185 -6.38 -10.34 -10.22
C VAL A 185 -5.23 -11.34 -10.16
N SER A 186 -5.08 -12.06 -9.05
CA SER A 186 -4.07 -13.10 -8.88
C SER A 186 -4.27 -14.26 -9.84
N MET A 187 -5.50 -14.77 -9.97
CA MET A 187 -5.81 -15.88 -10.88
C MET A 187 -5.65 -15.46 -12.34
N LEU A 188 -5.96 -14.21 -12.66
CA LEU A 188 -5.69 -13.63 -13.97
C LEU A 188 -4.18 -13.55 -14.22
N GLY A 189 -3.40 -13.03 -13.27
CA GLY A 189 -1.95 -12.96 -13.35
C GLY A 189 -1.29 -14.32 -13.55
N GLU A 190 -1.72 -15.33 -12.79
CA GLU A 190 -1.28 -16.72 -12.97
C GLU A 190 -1.61 -17.25 -14.36
N SER A 191 -2.79 -16.93 -14.90
CA SER A 191 -3.18 -17.34 -16.24
C SER A 191 -2.33 -16.63 -17.31
N PHE A 192 -2.12 -15.32 -17.15
CA PHE A 192 -1.32 -14.50 -18.07
C PHE A 192 0.12 -14.97 -18.17
N LYS A 193 0.74 -15.48 -17.10
CA LYS A 193 2.09 -16.07 -17.18
C LYS A 193 2.24 -17.13 -18.29
N TYR A 194 1.16 -17.84 -18.63
CA TYR A 194 1.16 -18.85 -19.70
C TYR A 194 0.59 -18.34 -21.02
N VAL A 195 -0.51 -17.58 -20.97
CA VAL A 195 -1.20 -17.17 -22.21
C VAL A 195 -0.65 -15.88 -22.80
N ALA A 196 -0.12 -14.96 -21.99
CA ALA A 196 0.33 -13.64 -22.45
C ALA A 196 1.54 -13.70 -23.40
N PRO A 197 2.59 -14.51 -23.18
CA PRO A 197 3.71 -14.60 -24.12
C PRO A 197 3.28 -15.09 -25.52
N VAL A 198 2.35 -16.05 -25.56
CA VAL A 198 1.84 -16.62 -26.81
C VAL A 198 0.87 -15.64 -27.47
N ALA A 199 -0.06 -15.07 -26.71
CA ALA A 199 -1.04 -14.12 -27.21
C ALA A 199 -0.38 -12.82 -27.71
N GLY A 200 0.59 -12.29 -26.96
CA GLY A 200 1.40 -11.13 -27.35
C GLY A 200 2.20 -11.39 -28.62
N ALA A 201 2.84 -12.56 -28.75
CA ALA A 201 3.55 -12.95 -29.97
C ALA A 201 2.63 -13.06 -31.20
N LEU A 202 1.36 -13.43 -31.00
CA LEU A 202 0.35 -13.51 -32.05
C LEU A 202 -0.38 -12.18 -32.30
N GLY A 203 -0.06 -11.12 -31.54
CA GLY A 203 -0.68 -9.80 -31.67
C GLY A 203 -2.12 -9.72 -31.15
N TYR A 204 -2.55 -10.67 -30.31
CA TYR A 204 -3.85 -10.59 -29.66
C TYR A 204 -3.88 -9.48 -28.61
N LYS A 205 -5.01 -8.80 -28.54
CA LYS A 205 -5.24 -7.72 -27.58
C LYS A 205 -5.49 -8.29 -26.18
N VAL A 206 -4.99 -7.60 -25.15
CA VAL A 206 -5.19 -8.00 -23.75
C VAL A 206 -6.68 -8.10 -23.39
N GLN A 207 -7.51 -7.22 -23.96
CA GLN A 207 -8.95 -7.17 -23.77
C GLN A 207 -9.61 -8.49 -24.19
N ASP A 208 -9.27 -8.99 -25.37
CA ASP A 208 -9.85 -10.22 -25.92
C ASP A 208 -9.43 -11.44 -25.09
N VAL A 209 -8.17 -11.49 -24.69
CA VAL A 209 -7.64 -12.56 -23.83
C VAL A 209 -8.27 -12.51 -22.43
N SER A 210 -8.44 -11.33 -21.86
CA SER A 210 -9.05 -11.14 -20.54
C SER A 210 -10.54 -11.51 -20.54
N VAL A 211 -11.28 -11.14 -21.59
CA VAL A 211 -12.68 -11.56 -21.77
C VAL A 211 -12.78 -13.08 -21.91
N ALA A 212 -11.90 -13.71 -22.70
CA ALA A 212 -11.87 -15.16 -22.84
C ALA A 212 -11.59 -15.85 -21.49
N LEU A 213 -10.63 -15.35 -20.71
CA LEU A 213 -10.34 -15.85 -19.36
C LEU A 213 -11.51 -15.63 -18.39
N GLY A 214 -12.18 -14.49 -18.45
CA GLY A 214 -13.37 -14.21 -17.65
C GLY A 214 -14.53 -15.15 -17.96
N LEU A 215 -14.79 -15.41 -19.24
CA LEU A 215 -15.80 -16.38 -19.67
C LEU A 215 -15.45 -17.80 -19.22
N MET A 216 -14.19 -18.22 -19.36
CA MET A 216 -13.72 -19.52 -18.86
C MET A 216 -13.86 -19.64 -17.34
N ALA A 217 -13.55 -18.59 -16.59
CA ALA A 217 -13.73 -18.53 -15.15
C ALA A 217 -15.20 -18.65 -14.72
N ASN A 218 -16.11 -18.04 -15.47
CA ASN A 218 -17.56 -18.19 -15.26
C ASN A 218 -18.04 -19.63 -15.51
N GLN A 219 -17.38 -20.37 -16.41
CA GLN A 219 -17.60 -21.80 -16.63
C GLN A 219 -16.83 -22.71 -15.64
N GLY A 220 -16.20 -22.13 -14.61
CA GLY A 220 -15.50 -22.87 -13.55
C GLY A 220 -14.01 -23.11 -13.80
N ILE A 221 -13.46 -22.69 -14.93
CA ILE A 221 -12.02 -22.75 -15.23
C ILE A 221 -11.36 -21.46 -14.75
N LYS A 222 -10.95 -21.46 -13.48
CA LYS A 222 -10.38 -20.29 -12.80
C LYS A 222 -8.91 -20.53 -12.50
N GLY A 223 -8.02 -19.70 -13.02
CA GLY A 223 -6.58 -19.91 -12.87
C GLY A 223 -6.12 -21.25 -13.44
N LEU A 224 -4.83 -21.56 -13.35
CA LEU A 224 -4.29 -22.82 -13.87
C LEU A 224 -4.61 -24.01 -12.95
N LYS A 225 -5.90 -24.30 -12.71
CA LYS A 225 -6.35 -25.60 -12.22
C LYS A 225 -6.73 -26.49 -13.41
N LEU A 226 -5.77 -26.74 -14.29
CA LEU A 226 -5.97 -27.59 -15.48
C LEU A 226 -4.93 -28.71 -15.65
N TRP A 227 -4.14 -29.02 -14.62
CA TRP A 227 -3.36 -30.26 -14.67
C TRP A 227 -3.15 -30.84 -13.28
N PRO A 228 -3.55 -32.09 -12.99
CA PRO A 228 -3.12 -32.76 -11.78
C PRO A 228 -1.60 -32.92 -11.89
N ALA A 229 -0.85 -32.27 -11.01
CA ALA A 229 0.54 -32.62 -10.78
C ALA A 229 0.58 -34.12 -10.41
N TYR A 230 1.09 -34.92 -11.33
CA TYR A 230 1.45 -36.31 -11.09
C TYR A 230 2.90 -36.41 -10.65
#